data_AF-A0A1J4NRE2-F1
#
_entry.id   AF-A0A1J4NRE2-F1
#
_cell.length_a   1.000
_cell.length_b   1.000
_cell.length_c   1.000
_cell.angle_alpha   90.00
_cell.angle_beta   90.00
_cell.angle_gamma   90.00
#
_symmetry.space_group_name_H-M   'P 1'
#
loop_
_entity.id
_entity.type
_entity.pdbx_description
1 polymer ?
#
loop_
_entity_poly.entity_id
_entity_poly.type
_entity_poly.pdbx_seq_one_letter_code
_entity_poly.pdbx_strand_id
1 'polypeptide(L)'
;MLWAAKNKNWLYKLVKSNGKWIPDTTWSATGKQITFTGGSGQPDSEGLTVGANGHIYVTSERDNANNTVPKDTILEFDPSATGSTLTPVHQWDMTSQFPQLNTGDKDDANLGFEGVGYVPDSWLTAGGWVDPLTGAAYNPANYPLHGSGLYFAGLEWDGSLHVYGLNSDGTFITFGTVATGKAGVMDVTYDAGTQRIVATCDNTCGETHTFMKVNSSGAIVPDVTYTNPSVMPTDNLEGFAIAPTSTCVNGSREAVWSDDGIYGFGSGTTSYGHALYSGTFPC
;
A
#
# COMPACT_ATOMS: atom_id res chain seq x y z
N MET A 1 -0.97 15.49 6.35
CA MET A 1 -0.99 15.19 4.91
C MET A 1 -1.27 13.71 4.77
N LEU A 2 -2.06 13.33 3.78
CA LEU A 2 -2.35 11.94 3.42
C LEU A 2 -2.15 11.81 1.91
N TRP A 3 -1.58 10.70 1.46
CA TRP A 3 -1.54 10.35 0.05
C TRP A 3 -2.64 9.32 -0.22
N ALA A 4 -3.29 9.41 -1.38
CA ALA A 4 -4.30 8.45 -1.80
C ALA A 4 -4.07 8.07 -3.26
N ALA A 5 -4.09 6.77 -3.52
CA ALA A 5 -4.34 6.24 -4.85
C ALA A 5 -5.86 6.26 -5.07
N LYS A 6 -6.25 6.56 -6.30
CA LYS A 6 -7.61 6.31 -6.74
C LYS A 6 -7.47 5.38 -7.93
N ASN A 7 -8.16 4.24 -7.82
CA ASN A 7 -8.30 3.24 -8.86
C ASN A 7 -8.50 3.91 -10.23
N LYS A 8 -7.85 3.35 -11.25
CA LYS A 8 -7.66 3.91 -12.60
C LYS A 8 -6.71 5.10 -12.63
N ASN A 9 -5.47 4.88 -12.20
CA ASN A 9 -4.29 5.69 -12.49
C ASN A 9 -4.25 7.14 -11.97
N TRP A 10 -4.80 7.43 -10.78
CA TRP A 10 -4.68 8.77 -10.17
C TRP A 10 -4.01 8.77 -8.79
N LEU A 11 -3.20 9.78 -8.55
CA LEU A 11 -2.66 10.11 -7.23
C LEU A 11 -3.22 11.43 -6.72
N TYR A 12 -3.48 11.47 -5.42
CA TYR A 12 -3.91 12.64 -4.69
C TYR A 12 -3.01 12.88 -3.48
N LYS A 13 -2.58 14.13 -3.32
CA LYS A 13 -2.12 14.66 -2.04
C LYS A 13 -3.29 15.31 -1.34
N LEU A 14 -3.56 14.91 -0.11
CA LEU A 14 -4.69 15.37 0.69
C LEU A 14 -4.23 16.15 1.92
N VAL A 15 -4.97 17.21 2.22
CA VAL A 15 -4.81 18.04 3.42
C VAL A 15 -6.13 18.16 4.17
N LYS A 16 -6.03 18.40 5.47
CA LYS A 16 -7.21 18.52 6.33
C LYS A 16 -7.75 19.96 6.27
N SER A 17 -9.02 20.10 5.94
CA SER A 17 -9.74 21.38 5.92
C SER A 17 -11.14 21.18 6.47
N ASN A 18 -11.53 21.98 7.48
CA ASN A 18 -12.83 21.88 8.15
C ASN A 18 -13.20 20.44 8.57
N GLY A 19 -12.23 19.70 9.10
CA GLY A 19 -12.40 18.31 9.56
C GLY A 19 -12.48 17.25 8.45
N LYS A 20 -12.35 17.62 7.17
CA LYS A 20 -12.36 16.70 6.03
C LYS A 20 -11.01 16.65 5.33
N TRP A 21 -10.71 15.53 4.70
CA TRP A 21 -9.59 15.41 3.76
C TRP A 21 -10.03 15.91 2.39
N ILE A 22 -9.28 16.85 1.83
CA ILE A 22 -9.51 17.43 0.51
C ILE A 22 -8.21 17.46 -0.29
N PRO A 23 -8.26 17.49 -1.65
CA PRO A 23 -7.08 17.69 -2.46
C PRO A 23 -6.30 18.93 -2.08
N ASP A 24 -4.99 18.79 -1.94
CA ASP A 24 -4.06 19.89 -1.74
C ASP A 24 -3.91 20.66 -3.06
N THR A 25 -4.56 21.82 -3.14
CA THR A 25 -4.54 22.67 -4.33
C THR A 25 -3.16 23.23 -4.67
N THR A 26 -2.21 23.20 -3.74
CA THR A 26 -0.82 23.60 -4.00
C THR A 26 -0.05 22.51 -4.76
N TRP A 27 -0.52 21.26 -4.71
CA TRP A 27 0.05 20.13 -5.45
C TRP A 27 -0.78 19.78 -6.69
N SER A 28 -2.09 19.58 -6.52
CA SER A 28 -3.08 19.50 -7.59
C SER A 28 -4.50 19.53 -7.02
N ALA A 29 -5.35 20.42 -7.54
CA ALA A 29 -6.76 20.48 -7.17
C ALA A 29 -7.58 19.26 -7.63
N THR A 30 -7.11 18.54 -8.65
CA THR A 30 -7.82 17.43 -9.30
C THR A 30 -7.01 16.13 -9.29
N GLY A 31 -5.95 16.05 -8.48
CA GLY A 31 -4.99 14.95 -8.52
C GLY A 31 -4.09 14.98 -9.77
N LYS A 32 -3.19 14.02 -9.87
CA LYS A 32 -2.33 13.81 -11.04
C LYS A 32 -2.52 12.41 -11.59
N GLN A 33 -2.55 12.27 -12.91
CA GLN A 33 -2.54 10.95 -13.54
C GLN A 33 -1.15 10.33 -13.43
N ILE A 34 -1.08 9.01 -13.33
CA ILE A 34 0.16 8.26 -13.39
C ILE A 34 0.17 7.31 -14.59
N THR A 35 1.34 7.01 -15.10
CA THR A 35 1.53 6.07 -16.23
C THR A 35 2.55 5.00 -15.86
N PHE A 36 2.75 4.02 -16.74
CA PHE A 36 3.94 3.18 -16.68
C PHE A 36 5.17 3.90 -17.24
N THR A 37 6.33 3.26 -17.13
CA THR A 37 7.56 3.67 -17.78
C THR A 37 7.33 3.84 -19.29
N GLY A 38 7.87 4.93 -19.85
CA GLY A 38 7.63 5.31 -21.25
C GLY A 38 6.45 6.26 -21.45
N GLY A 39 5.70 6.60 -20.39
CA GLY A 39 4.67 7.65 -20.44
C GLY A 39 3.32 7.19 -20.99
N SER A 40 3.07 5.88 -21.02
CA SER A 40 1.84 5.28 -21.55
C SER A 40 1.26 4.21 -20.62
N GLY A 41 0.05 3.74 -20.96
CA GLY A 41 -0.74 2.81 -20.14
C GLY A 41 -1.36 3.46 -18.91
N GLN A 42 -2.25 2.73 -18.25
CA GLN A 42 -3.07 3.19 -17.13
C GLN A 42 -2.88 2.22 -15.96
N PRO A 43 -1.89 2.46 -15.07
CA PRO A 43 -1.72 1.66 -13.86
C PRO A 43 -3.03 1.48 -13.11
N ASP A 44 -3.36 0.23 -12.82
CA ASP A 44 -4.46 -0.11 -11.95
C ASP A 44 -3.99 -0.04 -10.51
N SER A 45 -4.07 1.16 -9.96
CA SER A 45 -3.35 1.54 -8.75
C SER A 45 -4.25 1.53 -7.54
N GLU A 46 -3.90 0.64 -6.62
CA GLU A 46 -4.66 0.36 -5.41
C GLU A 46 -3.85 0.75 -4.16
N GLY A 47 -2.60 0.27 -4.07
CA GLY A 47 -1.73 0.48 -2.92
C GLY A 47 -0.72 1.60 -3.12
N LEU A 48 -0.41 2.34 -2.05
CA LEU A 48 0.74 3.25 -2.05
C LEU A 48 1.46 3.37 -0.71
N THR A 49 2.70 3.82 -0.78
CA THR A 49 3.50 4.21 0.39
C THR A 49 4.44 5.36 0.07
N VAL A 50 4.96 6.01 1.12
CA VAL A 50 6.02 7.02 1.01
C VAL A 50 7.33 6.37 1.43
N GLY A 51 8.30 6.31 0.50
CA GLY A 51 9.64 5.80 0.81
C GLY A 51 10.47 6.80 1.61
N ALA A 52 11.63 6.36 2.10
CA ALA A 52 12.53 7.23 2.90
C ALA A 52 13.07 8.46 2.15
N ASN A 53 13.12 8.42 0.81
CA ASN A 53 13.48 9.56 -0.03
C ASN A 53 12.33 10.57 -0.19
N GLY A 54 11.15 10.30 0.36
CA GLY A 54 9.94 11.11 0.22
C GLY A 54 9.20 10.91 -1.10
N HIS A 55 9.64 9.97 -1.95
CA HIS A 55 8.93 9.58 -3.16
C HIS A 55 7.73 8.68 -2.85
N ILE A 56 6.81 8.61 -3.81
CA ILE A 56 5.59 7.81 -3.70
C ILE A 56 5.79 6.51 -4.48
N TYR A 57 5.58 5.38 -3.82
CA TYR A 57 5.65 4.06 -4.41
C TYR A 57 4.24 3.52 -4.51
N VAL A 58 3.82 3.12 -5.70
CA VAL A 58 2.45 2.75 -6.01
C VAL A 58 2.44 1.38 -6.66
N THR A 59 1.55 0.49 -6.25
CA THR A 59 1.36 -0.79 -6.93
C THR A 59 0.51 -0.64 -8.18
N SER A 60 0.68 -1.60 -9.08
CA SER A 60 -0.28 -1.84 -10.13
C SER A 60 -0.43 -3.34 -10.28
N GLU A 61 -1.65 -3.84 -10.34
CA GLU A 61 -1.90 -5.26 -10.61
C GLU A 61 -2.09 -5.54 -12.11
N ARG A 62 -2.52 -4.55 -12.90
CA ARG A 62 -2.64 -4.63 -14.36
C ARG A 62 -2.58 -3.25 -15.04
N ASP A 63 -2.62 -3.24 -16.37
CA ASP A 63 -2.90 -2.03 -17.14
C ASP A 63 -4.41 -1.95 -17.40
N ASN A 64 -5.09 -0.91 -16.94
CA ASN A 64 -6.52 -0.69 -17.21
C ASN A 64 -6.85 -0.62 -18.72
N ALA A 65 -5.88 -0.28 -19.57
CA ALA A 65 -6.03 -0.29 -21.02
C ALA A 65 -5.90 -1.71 -21.65
N ASN A 66 -5.45 -2.70 -20.87
CA ASN A 66 -5.31 -4.11 -21.27
C ASN A 66 -5.59 -5.02 -20.07
N ASN A 67 -6.85 -5.02 -19.61
CA ASN A 67 -7.20 -5.49 -18.28
C ASN A 67 -7.31 -7.02 -18.11
N THR A 68 -6.96 -7.80 -19.13
CA THR A 68 -6.92 -9.28 -19.07
C THR A 68 -5.51 -9.83 -18.90
N VAL A 69 -4.53 -8.94 -18.72
CA VAL A 69 -3.11 -9.31 -18.59
C VAL A 69 -2.58 -8.68 -17.30
N PRO A 70 -2.08 -9.49 -16.34
CA PRO A 70 -1.51 -8.96 -15.12
C PRO A 70 -0.25 -8.14 -15.42
N LYS A 71 0.04 -7.21 -14.52
CA LYS A 71 1.18 -6.31 -14.57
C LYS A 71 1.58 -5.89 -13.15
N ASP A 72 1.82 -6.88 -12.30
CA ASP A 72 2.26 -6.71 -10.91
C ASP A 72 3.57 -5.93 -10.83
N THR A 73 3.43 -4.63 -10.58
CA THR A 73 4.55 -3.69 -10.61
C THR A 73 4.51 -2.77 -9.40
N ILE A 74 5.68 -2.28 -9.00
CA ILE A 74 5.82 -1.13 -8.11
C ILE A 74 6.42 0.02 -8.93
N LEU A 75 5.78 1.17 -8.85
CA LEU A 75 6.11 2.39 -9.59
C LEU A 75 6.55 3.48 -8.60
N GLU A 76 7.75 4.03 -8.78
CA GLU A 76 8.24 5.15 -7.96
C GLU A 76 7.98 6.49 -8.67
N PHE A 77 7.35 7.44 -8.00
CA PHE A 77 7.07 8.78 -8.50
C PHE A 77 7.69 9.85 -7.61
N ASP A 78 8.36 10.83 -8.23
CA ASP A 78 8.78 12.06 -7.57
C ASP A 78 7.57 12.99 -7.39
N PRO A 79 7.09 13.25 -6.16
CA PRO A 79 5.94 14.12 -5.92
C PRO A 79 6.20 15.59 -6.25
N SER A 80 7.46 15.99 -6.44
CA SER A 80 7.85 17.35 -6.83
C SER A 80 7.79 17.59 -8.34
N ALA A 81 7.66 16.53 -9.15
CA ALA A 81 7.55 16.63 -10.59
C ALA A 81 6.34 17.51 -11.00
N THR A 82 6.57 18.37 -11.98
CA THR A 82 5.58 19.34 -12.47
C THR A 82 4.61 18.70 -13.46
N GLY A 83 3.50 19.38 -13.78
CA GLY A 83 2.49 18.89 -14.71
C GLY A 83 1.38 18.06 -14.05
N SER A 84 0.39 17.68 -14.86
CA SER A 84 -0.81 16.93 -14.46
C SER A 84 -0.66 15.40 -14.58
N THR A 85 0.45 14.94 -15.17
CA THR A 85 0.75 13.53 -15.38
C THR A 85 2.15 13.25 -14.86
N LEU A 86 2.32 12.16 -14.11
CA LEU A 86 3.59 11.69 -13.60
C LEU A 86 3.99 10.40 -14.33
N THR A 87 5.23 10.39 -14.81
CA THR A 87 5.89 9.18 -15.28
C THR A 87 6.79 8.68 -14.16
N PRO A 88 6.86 7.36 -13.90
CA PRO A 88 7.68 6.83 -12.83
C PRO A 88 9.17 7.11 -13.10
N VAL A 89 9.93 7.38 -12.04
CA VAL A 89 11.40 7.45 -12.09
C VAL A 89 12.02 6.06 -12.15
N HIS A 90 11.37 5.07 -11.53
CA HIS A 90 11.70 3.66 -11.61
C HIS A 90 10.42 2.82 -11.64
N GLN A 91 10.49 1.68 -12.30
CA GLN A 91 9.44 0.66 -12.31
C GLN A 91 10.10 -0.70 -12.13
N TRP A 92 9.57 -1.47 -11.19
CA TRP A 92 9.96 -2.86 -10.97
C TRP A 92 8.78 -3.75 -11.34
N ASP A 93 9.03 -4.76 -12.17
CA ASP A 93 8.00 -5.65 -12.72
C ASP A 93 8.20 -7.07 -12.18
N MET A 94 7.29 -7.47 -11.29
CA MET A 94 7.26 -8.75 -10.61
C MET A 94 6.27 -9.73 -11.26
N THR A 95 5.57 -9.35 -12.34
CA THR A 95 4.50 -10.14 -12.97
C THR A 95 4.89 -11.60 -13.24
N SER A 96 6.14 -11.83 -13.64
CA SER A 96 6.64 -13.20 -13.90
C SER A 96 6.65 -14.13 -12.68
N GLN A 97 6.55 -13.58 -11.46
CA GLN A 97 6.46 -14.33 -10.20
C GLN A 97 5.03 -14.84 -9.93
N PHE A 98 4.03 -14.36 -10.67
CA PHE A 98 2.62 -14.66 -10.46
C PHE A 98 1.96 -15.28 -11.70
N PRO A 99 2.49 -16.39 -12.25
CA PRO A 99 1.95 -16.99 -13.46
C PRO A 99 0.50 -17.46 -13.31
N GLN A 100 0.03 -17.70 -12.09
CA GLN A 100 -1.36 -18.07 -11.80
C GLN A 100 -2.37 -16.97 -12.13
N LEU A 101 -1.97 -15.69 -12.17
CA LEU A 101 -2.84 -14.56 -12.50
C LEU A 101 -2.97 -14.34 -14.02
N ASN A 102 -2.09 -14.97 -14.81
CA ASN A 102 -2.03 -14.77 -16.25
C ASN A 102 -2.85 -15.83 -17.01
N THR A 103 -4.16 -15.83 -16.78
CA THR A 103 -5.10 -16.79 -17.40
C THR A 103 -5.76 -16.24 -18.67
N GLY A 104 -5.65 -14.93 -18.91
CA GLY A 104 -6.41 -14.21 -19.93
C GLY A 104 -7.81 -13.78 -19.48
N ASP A 105 -8.17 -14.04 -18.22
CA ASP A 105 -9.37 -13.53 -17.58
C ASP A 105 -9.09 -12.20 -16.85
N LYS A 106 -10.06 -11.28 -16.87
CA LYS A 106 -9.91 -9.95 -16.24
C LYS A 106 -9.98 -10.00 -14.72
N ASP A 107 -10.73 -10.96 -14.18
CA ASP A 107 -10.93 -11.12 -12.73
C ASP A 107 -9.67 -11.75 -12.13
N ASP A 108 -9.04 -12.71 -12.80
CA ASP A 108 -7.76 -13.26 -12.36
C ASP A 108 -6.61 -12.24 -12.45
N ALA A 109 -6.63 -11.36 -13.45
CA ALA A 109 -5.72 -10.22 -13.55
C ALA A 109 -6.07 -9.07 -12.57
N ASN A 110 -7.15 -9.21 -11.78
CA ASN A 110 -7.57 -8.35 -10.67
C ASN A 110 -7.27 -8.97 -9.31
N LEU A 111 -6.28 -9.85 -9.20
CA LEU A 111 -5.96 -10.46 -7.92
C LEU A 111 -4.48 -10.26 -7.59
N GLY A 112 -3.91 -9.17 -8.07
CA GLY A 112 -2.49 -8.86 -8.00
C GLY A 112 -2.11 -8.07 -6.76
N PHE A 113 -1.15 -7.15 -6.93
CA PHE A 113 -0.72 -6.26 -5.85
C PHE A 113 -1.70 -5.13 -5.54
N GLU A 114 -2.43 -5.31 -4.45
CA GLU A 114 -3.37 -4.31 -3.91
C GLU A 114 -2.72 -3.35 -2.91
N GLY A 115 -1.67 -3.77 -2.22
CA GLY A 115 -1.03 -2.97 -1.17
C GLY A 115 0.48 -2.87 -1.32
N VAL A 116 1.10 -1.78 -0.81
CA VAL A 116 2.56 -1.71 -0.63
C VAL A 116 2.91 -0.87 0.59
N GLY A 117 3.77 -1.39 1.46
CA GLY A 117 4.28 -0.67 2.62
C GLY A 117 5.81 -0.57 2.62
N TYR A 118 6.36 0.64 2.79
CA TYR A 118 7.78 0.87 3.03
C TYR A 118 8.11 0.55 4.50
N VAL A 119 9.10 -0.32 4.71
CA VAL A 119 9.54 -0.78 6.02
C VAL A 119 11.02 -0.42 6.21
N PRO A 120 11.39 0.39 7.22
CA PRO A 120 12.76 0.83 7.40
C PRO A 120 13.72 -0.31 7.76
N ASP A 121 14.94 -0.27 7.21
CA ASP A 121 16.03 -1.18 7.58
C ASP A 121 16.32 -1.16 9.08
N SER A 122 16.22 0.03 9.67
CA SER A 122 16.44 0.22 11.10
C SER A 122 15.46 -0.58 11.96
N TRP A 123 14.22 -0.78 11.50
CA TRP A 123 13.24 -1.63 12.19
C TRP A 123 13.55 -3.12 11.98
N LEU A 124 13.86 -3.53 10.75
CA LEU A 124 14.20 -4.93 10.42
C LEU A 124 15.43 -5.40 11.21
N THR A 125 16.49 -4.59 11.23
CA THR A 125 17.73 -4.89 11.96
C THR A 125 17.54 -4.85 13.48
N ALA A 126 16.87 -3.84 14.02
CA ALA A 126 16.60 -3.76 15.46
C ALA A 126 15.66 -4.88 15.95
N GLY A 127 14.73 -5.33 15.10
CA GLY A 127 13.84 -6.46 15.36
C GLY A 127 14.53 -7.83 15.26
N GLY A 128 15.77 -7.88 14.75
CA GLY A 128 16.50 -9.14 14.54
C GLY A 128 15.91 -9.98 13.41
N TRP A 129 15.36 -9.33 12.38
CA TRP A 129 14.83 -10.03 11.21
C TRP A 129 15.92 -10.88 10.55
N VAL A 130 15.58 -12.14 10.24
CA VAL A 130 16.45 -13.07 9.54
C VAL A 130 16.17 -12.96 8.05
N ASP A 131 17.23 -12.71 7.29
CA ASP A 131 17.17 -12.67 5.83
C ASP A 131 16.89 -14.09 5.30
N PRO A 132 15.75 -14.32 4.63
CA PRO A 132 15.40 -15.66 4.15
C PRO A 132 16.31 -16.18 3.03
N LEU A 133 17.07 -15.30 2.36
CA LEU A 133 17.99 -15.70 1.29
C LEU A 133 19.29 -16.31 1.82
N THR A 134 19.72 -15.89 3.01
CA THR A 134 21.00 -16.33 3.60
C THR A 134 20.82 -17.13 4.88
N GLY A 135 19.67 -17.03 5.54
CA GLY A 135 19.43 -17.60 6.88
C GLY A 135 20.19 -16.89 7.99
N ALA A 136 20.86 -15.77 7.70
CA ALA A 136 21.57 -14.95 8.67
C ALA A 136 20.72 -13.73 9.10
N ALA A 137 21.17 -13.03 10.13
CA ALA A 137 20.56 -11.73 10.48
C ALA A 137 20.65 -10.78 9.29
N TYR A 138 19.55 -10.10 8.99
CA TYR A 138 19.48 -9.14 7.89
C TYR A 138 20.51 -8.05 8.05
N ASN A 139 21.29 -7.82 6.99
CA ASN A 139 22.29 -6.76 6.92
C ASN A 139 22.07 -5.94 5.64
N PRO A 140 21.54 -4.70 5.75
CA PRO A 140 21.31 -3.82 4.61
C PRO A 140 22.54 -3.60 3.71
N ALA A 141 23.76 -3.66 4.28
CA ALA A 141 25.00 -3.46 3.54
C ALA A 141 25.26 -4.54 2.47
N ASN A 142 24.60 -5.71 2.56
CA ASN A 142 24.66 -6.76 1.55
C ASN A 142 23.85 -6.41 0.29
N TYR A 143 23.01 -5.37 0.35
CA TYR A 143 22.06 -4.98 -0.70
C TYR A 143 22.23 -3.51 -1.07
N PRO A 144 23.40 -3.03 -1.51
CA PRO A 144 23.75 -1.60 -1.52
C PRO A 144 22.85 -0.69 -2.40
N LEU A 145 22.03 -1.25 -3.29
CA LEU A 145 21.19 -0.49 -4.21
C LEU A 145 19.73 -0.33 -3.75
N HIS A 146 19.30 -1.06 -2.72
CA HIS A 146 17.87 -1.13 -2.35
C HIS A 146 17.34 0.09 -1.58
N GLY A 147 18.22 1.04 -1.23
CA GLY A 147 17.89 2.21 -0.42
C GLY A 147 18.13 1.99 1.07
N SER A 148 17.14 2.32 1.89
CA SER A 148 17.22 2.29 3.37
C SER A 148 16.05 1.55 4.01
N GLY A 149 15.42 0.65 3.26
CA GLY A 149 14.26 -0.12 3.67
C GLY A 149 13.73 -0.98 2.55
N LEU A 150 12.89 -1.95 2.94
CA LEU A 150 12.27 -2.90 2.03
C LEU A 150 10.80 -2.53 1.79
N TYR A 151 10.25 -3.05 0.70
CA TYR A 151 8.87 -2.86 0.30
C TYR A 151 8.11 -4.17 0.44
N PHE A 152 6.99 -4.12 1.15
CA PHE A 152 6.12 -5.27 1.39
C PHE A 152 4.86 -5.08 0.56
N ALA A 153 4.76 -5.83 -0.54
CA ALA A 153 3.59 -5.80 -1.41
C ALA A 153 2.55 -6.83 -0.93
N GLY A 154 1.30 -6.42 -0.76
CA GLY A 154 0.19 -7.30 -0.41
C GLY A 154 -0.43 -7.89 -1.66
N LEU A 155 -0.56 -9.22 -1.71
CA LEU A 155 -1.20 -9.92 -2.82
C LEU A 155 -2.66 -10.23 -2.47
N GLU A 156 -3.60 -9.84 -3.33
CA GLU A 156 -5.03 -10.13 -3.11
C GLU A 156 -5.31 -11.63 -3.21
N TRP A 157 -4.67 -12.30 -4.18
CA TRP A 157 -4.93 -13.70 -4.52
C TRP A 157 -4.83 -14.68 -3.33
N ASP A 158 -3.83 -14.51 -2.45
CA ASP A 158 -3.59 -15.43 -1.34
C ASP A 158 -3.39 -14.76 0.03
N GLY A 159 -3.52 -13.44 0.08
CA GLY A 159 -3.37 -12.65 1.30
C GLY A 159 -1.96 -12.66 1.88
N SER A 160 -0.93 -12.98 1.12
CA SER A 160 0.45 -12.94 1.58
C SER A 160 1.10 -11.56 1.34
N LEU A 161 2.20 -11.30 2.06
CA LEU A 161 3.10 -10.18 1.76
C LEU A 161 4.33 -10.68 1.02
N HIS A 162 4.68 -10.03 -0.07
CA HIS A 162 5.90 -10.27 -0.84
C HIS A 162 6.93 -9.18 -0.54
N VAL A 163 8.14 -9.59 -0.17
CA VAL A 163 9.18 -8.69 0.35
C VAL A 163 10.22 -8.39 -0.72
N TYR A 164 10.41 -7.11 -1.02
CA TYR A 164 11.29 -6.64 -2.08
C TYR A 164 12.30 -5.60 -1.61
N GLY A 165 13.55 -5.77 -2.03
CA GLY A 165 14.53 -4.70 -2.14
C GLY A 165 14.46 -4.10 -3.54
N LEU A 166 14.02 -2.85 -3.66
CA LEU A 166 13.86 -2.15 -4.94
C LEU A 166 15.15 -1.40 -5.27
N ASN A 167 15.95 -1.92 -6.20
CA ASN A 167 17.27 -1.35 -6.49
C ASN A 167 17.15 -0.10 -7.37
N SER A 168 18.01 0.88 -7.10
CA SER A 168 18.10 2.14 -7.85
C SER A 168 18.51 2.01 -9.33
N ASP A 169 18.82 0.80 -9.81
CA ASP A 169 19.13 0.51 -11.22
C ASP A 169 17.94 -0.10 -11.98
N GLY A 170 16.76 -0.18 -11.35
CA GLY A 170 15.56 -0.77 -11.92
C GLY A 170 15.47 -2.29 -11.75
N THR A 171 16.47 -2.93 -11.14
CA THR A 171 16.37 -4.35 -10.73
C THR A 171 15.74 -4.46 -9.34
N PHE A 172 15.32 -5.66 -8.93
CA PHE A 172 14.82 -5.90 -7.57
C PHE A 172 15.33 -7.22 -7.01
N ILE A 173 15.28 -7.34 -5.69
CA ILE A 173 15.62 -8.54 -4.93
C ILE A 173 14.36 -9.01 -4.22
N THR A 174 13.99 -10.27 -4.43
CA THR A 174 12.90 -10.92 -3.70
C THR A 174 13.47 -11.62 -2.49
N PHE A 175 13.06 -11.20 -1.29
CA PHE A 175 13.47 -11.85 -0.05
C PHE A 175 12.59 -13.05 0.30
N GLY A 176 11.33 -13.05 -0.14
CA GLY A 176 10.40 -14.14 0.08
C GLY A 176 8.98 -13.65 0.39
N THR A 177 8.19 -14.56 0.95
CA THR A 177 6.77 -14.35 1.25
C THR A 177 6.52 -14.47 2.75
N VAL A 178 5.64 -13.62 3.28
CA VAL A 178 5.21 -13.62 4.68
C VAL A 178 3.72 -13.91 4.74
N ALA A 179 3.33 -14.94 5.50
CA ALA A 179 1.93 -15.27 5.72
C ALA A 179 1.30 -14.29 6.71
N THR A 180 0.21 -13.63 6.30
CA THR A 180 -0.58 -12.74 7.17
C THR A 180 -1.70 -13.48 7.91
N GLY A 181 -2.10 -14.65 7.40
CA GLY A 181 -3.29 -15.38 7.85
C GLY A 181 -4.60 -14.88 7.24
N LYS A 182 -4.55 -13.94 6.30
CA LYS A 182 -5.71 -13.43 5.55
C LYS A 182 -5.96 -14.24 4.28
N ALA A 183 -7.17 -14.12 3.74
CA ALA A 183 -7.52 -14.67 2.43
C ALA A 183 -7.06 -13.77 1.27
N GLY A 184 -7.04 -12.46 1.49
CA GLY A 184 -6.49 -11.43 0.60
C GLY A 184 -5.86 -10.30 1.42
N VAL A 185 -5.06 -9.45 0.79
CA VAL A 185 -4.48 -8.24 1.40
C VAL A 185 -4.75 -7.08 0.46
N MET A 186 -5.53 -6.10 0.91
CA MET A 186 -5.99 -4.96 0.12
C MET A 186 -5.12 -3.71 0.35
N ASP A 187 -4.41 -3.62 1.49
CA ASP A 187 -3.44 -2.55 1.72
C ASP A 187 -2.37 -2.98 2.72
N VAL A 188 -1.21 -2.33 2.65
CA VAL A 188 -0.07 -2.56 3.52
C VAL A 188 0.52 -1.23 3.97
N THR A 189 0.56 -0.98 5.27
CA THR A 189 1.24 0.21 5.82
C THR A 189 2.20 -0.16 6.93
N TYR A 190 3.27 0.61 7.13
CA TYR A 190 4.11 0.50 8.31
C TYR A 190 3.82 1.67 9.25
N ASP A 191 3.36 1.35 10.45
CA ASP A 191 3.14 2.33 11.49
C ASP A 191 4.31 2.36 12.48
N ALA A 192 5.08 3.44 12.43
CA ALA A 192 6.23 3.65 13.32
C ALA A 192 5.83 3.76 14.80
N GLY A 193 4.59 4.17 15.10
CA GLY A 193 4.09 4.31 16.46
C GLY A 193 3.92 2.97 17.18
N THR A 194 3.34 1.99 16.50
CA THR A 194 3.18 0.63 16.99
C THR A 194 4.37 -0.26 16.65
N GLN A 195 5.26 0.18 15.76
CA GLN A 195 6.35 -0.61 15.19
C GLN A 195 5.83 -1.91 14.57
N ARG A 196 4.81 -1.77 13.72
CA ARG A 196 4.15 -2.90 13.04
C ARG A 196 3.96 -2.59 11.57
N ILE A 197 4.11 -3.63 10.76
CA ILE A 197 3.51 -3.66 9.43
C ILE A 197 2.04 -4.01 9.65
N VAL A 198 1.13 -3.34 8.96
CA VAL A 198 -0.30 -3.58 9.04
C VAL A 198 -0.75 -4.08 7.68
N ALA A 199 -1.19 -5.32 7.60
CA ALA A 199 -1.87 -5.87 6.45
C ALA A 199 -3.38 -5.66 6.65
N THR A 200 -4.04 -5.01 5.70
CA THR A 200 -5.47 -4.72 5.70
C THR A 200 -6.18 -5.64 4.72
N CYS A 201 -7.41 -6.01 5.04
CA CYS A 201 -8.28 -6.68 4.10
C CYS A 201 -9.73 -6.29 4.37
N ASP A 202 -10.52 -6.25 3.30
CA ASP A 202 -11.84 -5.64 3.21
C ASP A 202 -12.97 -6.57 3.71
N ASN A 203 -14.21 -6.29 3.30
CA ASN A 203 -15.39 -7.08 3.63
C ASN A 203 -15.30 -8.57 3.24
N THR A 204 -14.47 -8.95 2.27
CA THR A 204 -14.31 -10.34 1.83
C THR A 204 -13.72 -11.22 2.93
N CYS A 205 -12.95 -10.63 3.85
CA CYS A 205 -12.32 -11.31 4.97
C CYS A 205 -12.65 -10.67 6.34
N GLY A 206 -13.74 -9.90 6.40
CA GLY A 206 -14.30 -9.38 7.66
C GLY A 206 -13.72 -8.04 8.15
N GLU A 207 -13.15 -7.23 7.25
CA GLU A 207 -12.70 -5.84 7.52
C GLU A 207 -11.69 -5.77 8.65
N THR A 208 -10.55 -6.43 8.43
CA THR A 208 -9.56 -6.67 9.46
C THR A 208 -8.20 -6.08 9.14
N HIS A 209 -7.51 -5.60 10.18
CA HIS A 209 -6.15 -5.07 10.11
C HIS A 209 -5.24 -5.93 10.98
N THR A 210 -4.40 -6.76 10.35
CA THR A 210 -3.45 -7.64 11.05
C THR A 210 -2.11 -6.93 11.16
N PHE A 211 -1.73 -6.63 12.39
CA PHE A 211 -0.45 -6.04 12.73
C PHE A 211 0.58 -7.16 12.82
N MET A 212 1.72 -6.97 12.16
CA MET A 212 2.78 -7.95 11.98
C MET A 212 4.04 -7.48 12.70
N LYS A 213 4.77 -8.40 13.33
CA LYS A 213 6.02 -8.13 14.06
C LYS A 213 7.11 -9.12 13.70
N VAL A 214 8.37 -8.76 13.95
CA VAL A 214 9.45 -9.74 14.03
C VAL A 214 9.34 -10.50 15.36
N ASN A 215 9.33 -11.83 15.32
CA ASN A 215 9.29 -12.69 16.51
C ASN A 215 10.71 -13.01 17.03
N SER A 216 10.79 -13.79 18.10
CA SER A 216 12.08 -14.18 18.71
C SER A 216 12.96 -15.08 17.84
N SER A 217 12.44 -15.67 16.77
CA SER A 217 13.23 -16.44 15.79
C SER A 217 13.65 -15.59 14.58
N GLY A 218 13.36 -14.29 14.57
CA GLY A 218 13.66 -13.39 13.46
C GLY A 218 12.70 -13.50 12.28
N ALA A 219 11.56 -14.17 12.42
CA ALA A 219 10.53 -14.25 11.38
C ALA A 219 9.48 -13.16 11.57
N ILE A 220 8.95 -12.61 10.46
CA ILE A 220 7.78 -11.73 10.51
C ILE A 220 6.53 -12.59 10.64
N VAL A 221 5.70 -12.30 11.65
CA VAL A 221 4.49 -13.09 11.98
C VAL A 221 3.34 -12.16 12.41
N PRO A 222 2.08 -12.63 12.32
CA PRO A 222 0.95 -11.93 12.91
C PRO A 222 1.13 -11.70 14.42
N ASP A 223 0.73 -10.53 14.89
CA ASP A 223 0.75 -10.13 16.30
C ASP A 223 -0.67 -9.98 16.87
N VAL A 224 -1.41 -9.00 16.35
CA VAL A 224 -2.77 -8.68 16.78
C VAL A 224 -3.59 -8.25 15.56
N THR A 225 -4.86 -8.61 15.56
CA THR A 225 -5.81 -8.22 14.50
C THR A 225 -6.89 -7.34 15.10
N TYR A 226 -7.14 -6.21 14.46
CA TYR A 226 -8.25 -5.31 14.78
C TYR A 226 -9.33 -5.42 13.71
N THR A 227 -10.58 -5.20 14.09
CA THR A 227 -11.69 -4.96 13.16
C THR A 227 -11.96 -3.47 13.07
N ASN A 228 -12.68 -3.06 12.02
CA ASN A 228 -13.23 -1.71 11.93
C ASN A 228 -14.13 -1.37 13.15
N PRO A 229 -14.22 -0.08 13.53
CA PRO A 229 -15.23 0.38 14.47
C PRO A 229 -16.63 -0.06 14.02
N SER A 230 -17.48 -0.50 14.94
CA SER A 230 -18.82 -1.06 14.61
C SER A 230 -19.79 -0.08 13.93
N VAL A 231 -19.42 1.19 13.82
CA VAL A 231 -20.19 2.24 13.12
C VAL A 231 -19.81 2.34 11.64
N MET A 232 -18.71 1.71 11.22
CA MET A 232 -18.28 1.66 9.83
C MET A 232 -19.25 0.78 9.03
N PRO A 233 -19.52 1.11 7.75
CA PRO A 233 -20.26 0.22 6.87
C PRO A 233 -19.44 -1.06 6.63
N THR A 234 -20.14 -2.15 6.30
CA THR A 234 -19.51 -3.32 5.71
C THR A 234 -19.38 -3.09 4.21
N ASP A 235 -18.17 -2.82 3.72
CA ASP A 235 -17.91 -2.43 2.34
C ASP A 235 -16.47 -2.76 1.89
N ASN A 236 -16.15 -2.45 0.63
CA ASN A 236 -14.80 -2.55 0.06
C ASN A 236 -13.88 -1.43 0.59
N LEU A 237 -13.61 -1.49 1.90
CA LEU A 237 -12.71 -0.59 2.59
C LEU A 237 -11.28 -1.10 2.47
N GLU A 238 -10.64 -0.73 1.36
CA GLU A 238 -9.42 -1.37 0.89
C GLU A 238 -8.14 -0.66 1.39
N GLY A 239 -8.13 0.66 1.51
CA GLY A 239 -6.97 1.41 2.02
C GLY A 239 -7.09 1.77 3.51
N PHE A 240 -5.97 1.79 4.23
CA PHE A 240 -5.91 2.08 5.66
C PHE A 240 -4.64 2.83 6.08
N ALA A 241 -4.81 3.94 6.81
CA ALA A 241 -3.70 4.72 7.34
C ALA A 241 -3.91 5.11 8.80
N ILE A 242 -2.83 5.09 9.58
CA ILE A 242 -2.79 5.62 10.95
C ILE A 242 -1.91 6.86 10.96
N ALA A 243 -2.42 7.95 11.53
CA ALA A 243 -1.67 9.18 11.67
C ALA A 243 -0.44 8.98 12.59
N PRO A 244 0.66 9.71 12.39
CA PRO A 244 1.86 9.56 13.21
C PRO A 244 1.60 9.94 14.68
N THR A 245 2.36 9.37 15.60
CA THR A 245 2.21 9.60 17.06
C THR A 245 2.44 11.07 17.46
N SER A 246 3.12 11.86 16.64
CA SER A 246 3.23 13.32 16.82
C SER A 246 1.89 14.05 16.75
N THR A 247 0.83 13.41 16.25
CA THR A 247 -0.54 13.95 16.18
C THR A 247 -1.43 13.51 17.33
N CYS A 248 -0.89 12.75 18.30
CA CYS A 248 -1.65 12.26 19.44
C CYS A 248 -2.25 13.42 20.26
N VAL A 249 -3.56 13.37 20.47
CA VAL A 249 -4.31 14.26 21.36
C VAL A 249 -5.16 13.39 22.27
N ASN A 250 -5.06 13.60 23.58
CA ASN A 250 -5.81 12.83 24.60
C ASN A 250 -5.69 11.29 24.45
N GLY A 251 -4.50 10.79 24.09
CA GLY A 251 -4.23 9.35 23.94
C GLY A 251 -4.80 8.73 22.66
N SER A 252 -5.14 9.55 21.66
CA SER A 252 -5.66 9.06 20.38
C SER A 252 -5.07 9.82 19.21
N ARG A 253 -4.89 9.14 18.08
CA ARG A 253 -4.52 9.70 16.79
C ARG A 253 -5.49 9.20 15.72
N GLU A 254 -5.53 9.89 14.59
CA GLU A 254 -6.48 9.57 13.53
C GLU A 254 -6.18 8.23 12.86
N ALA A 255 -7.22 7.47 12.55
CA ALA A 255 -7.18 6.36 11.59
C ALA A 255 -8.11 6.71 10.42
N VAL A 256 -7.69 6.38 9.20
CA VAL A 256 -8.42 6.70 7.97
C VAL A 256 -8.57 5.42 7.15
N TRP A 257 -9.76 5.23 6.59
CA TRP A 257 -10.05 4.16 5.64
C TRP A 257 -10.46 4.77 4.31
N SER A 258 -10.04 4.18 3.19
CA SER A 258 -10.56 4.51 1.87
C SER A 258 -11.48 3.44 1.35
N ASP A 259 -12.36 3.87 0.45
CA ASP A 259 -13.42 3.10 -0.15
C ASP A 259 -13.17 3.02 -1.65
N ASP A 260 -13.13 1.80 -2.21
CA ASP A 260 -12.88 1.56 -3.63
C ASP A 260 -14.11 1.88 -4.51
N GLY A 261 -15.32 1.70 -3.99
CA GLY A 261 -16.56 1.80 -4.75
C GLY A 261 -17.30 3.15 -4.68
N ILE A 262 -16.91 4.06 -3.78
CA ILE A 262 -17.74 5.17 -3.28
C ILE A 262 -19.07 4.62 -2.76
N TYR A 263 -19.11 4.32 -1.46
CA TYR A 263 -20.27 3.80 -0.75
C TYR A 263 -21.55 4.60 -1.01
N GLY A 264 -22.65 3.86 -1.05
CA GLY A 264 -24.02 4.36 -1.07
C GLY A 264 -24.81 4.05 -2.34
N PHE A 265 -26.10 4.35 -2.32
CA PHE A 265 -27.04 4.02 -3.41
C PHE A 265 -27.01 5.00 -4.59
N GLY A 266 -25.85 5.60 -4.86
CA GLY A 266 -25.66 6.56 -5.95
C GLY A 266 -25.98 8.01 -5.62
N SER A 267 -25.68 8.89 -6.58
CA SER A 267 -25.71 10.35 -6.44
C SER A 267 -27.04 10.87 -5.86
N GLY A 268 -26.93 11.69 -4.81
CA GLY A 268 -28.07 12.34 -4.16
C GLY A 268 -28.71 11.55 -3.01
N THR A 269 -28.20 10.36 -2.66
CA THR A 269 -28.65 9.62 -1.48
C THR A 269 -27.85 9.99 -0.23
N THR A 270 -28.45 9.84 0.96
CA THR A 270 -27.80 10.21 2.23
C THR A 270 -26.61 9.32 2.59
N SER A 271 -26.53 8.13 1.99
CA SER A 271 -25.42 7.19 2.13
C SER A 271 -24.34 7.39 1.06
N TYR A 272 -24.57 8.19 0.03
CA TYR A 272 -23.63 8.37 -1.08
C TYR A 272 -22.52 9.35 -0.77
N GLY A 273 -21.29 8.98 -1.13
CA GLY A 273 -20.22 9.96 -1.36
C GLY A 273 -19.12 10.00 -0.29
N HIS A 274 -18.90 8.92 0.46
CA HIS A 274 -17.72 8.80 1.31
C HIS A 274 -16.59 8.12 0.53
N ALA A 275 -15.59 8.89 0.11
CA ALA A 275 -14.34 8.32 -0.40
C ALA A 275 -13.37 7.95 0.74
N LEU A 276 -13.55 8.59 1.90
CA LEU A 276 -12.75 8.37 3.09
C LEU A 276 -13.63 8.38 4.34
N TYR A 277 -13.32 7.45 5.24
CA TYR A 277 -13.82 7.40 6.60
C TYR A 277 -12.71 7.75 7.57
N SER A 278 -13.04 8.31 8.73
CA SER A 278 -12.06 8.68 9.75
C SER A 278 -12.57 8.33 11.14
N GLY A 279 -11.65 7.88 11.98
CA GLY A 279 -11.85 7.49 13.36
C GLY A 279 -10.57 7.70 14.15
N THR A 280 -10.45 7.00 15.27
CA THR A 280 -9.30 7.13 16.16
C THR A 280 -8.66 5.79 16.46
N PHE A 281 -7.33 5.78 16.52
CA PHE A 281 -6.51 4.68 17.00
C PHE A 281 -5.75 5.11 18.27
N PRO A 282 -5.53 4.21 19.25
CA PRO A 282 -4.80 4.53 20.46
C PRO A 282 -3.37 5.03 20.21
N CYS A 283 -2.92 5.89 21.12
CA CYS A 283 -1.52 6.11 21.44
C CYS A 283 -1.24 5.41 22.78
#